data_AF-A0ABC8AK66-F1
#
_entry.id   AF-A0ABC8AK66-F1
#
_cell.length_a   1.000
_cell.length_b   1.000
_cell.length_c   1.000
_cell.angle_alpha   90.00
_cell.angle_beta   90.00
_cell.angle_gamma   90.00
#
_symmetry.space_group_name_H-M   'P 1'
#
loop_
_entity.id
_entity.type
_entity.pdbx_description
1 polymer ?
#
loop_
_entity_poly.entity_id
_entity_poly.type
_entity_poly.pdbx_seq_one_letter_code
_entity_poly.pdbx_strand_id
1 'polypeptide(L)' 'MAITRIYLDDDALRRTMAISGVYTEQDAVNLALRFFSAHATAEEFDRPFPTRTATAS' A
#
# COMPACT_ATOMS: atom_id res chain seq x y z
N MET A 1 14.56 1.10 -15.17
CA MET A 1 13.52 1.07 -14.11
C MET A 1 12.39 1.97 -14.55
N ALA A 2 11.14 1.50 -14.48
CA ALA A 2 9.98 2.34 -14.71
C ALA A 2 9.52 2.93 -13.37
N ILE A 3 9.24 4.23 -13.34
CA ILE A 3 8.72 4.93 -12.16
C ILE A 3 7.32 5.41 -12.52
N THR A 4 6.33 4.99 -11.73
CA THR A 4 4.94 5.41 -11.86
C THR A 4 4.59 6.33 -10.70
N ARG A 5 3.91 7.43 -10.99
CA ARG A 5 3.41 8.36 -9.96
C ARG A 5 2.03 7.90 -9.50
N ILE A 6 1.90 7.66 -8.20
CA ILE A 6 0.64 7.33 -7.53
C ILE A 6 0.46 8.29 -6.35
N TYR A 7 -0.78 8.69 -6.07
CA TYR A 7 -1.11 9.49 -4.89
C TYR A 7 -1.47 8.55 -3.75
N LEU A 8 -0.85 8.79 -2.59
CA LEU A 8 -1.03 8.03 -1.37
C LEU A 8 -1.37 9.00 -0.24
N ASP A 9 -2.01 8.49 0.80
CA ASP A 9 -2.19 9.22 2.04
C ASP A 9 -0.84 9.36 2.76
N ASP A 10 -0.38 10.60 2.97
CA ASP A 10 0.95 10.91 3.53
C ASP A 10 1.11 10.40 4.97
N ASP A 11 0.04 10.41 5.77
CA ASP A 11 0.08 9.95 7.16
C ASP A 11 0.17 8.42 7.22
N ALA A 12 -0.59 7.73 6.36
CA ALA A 12 -0.51 6.29 6.23
C ALA A 12 0.88 5.84 5.74
N LEU A 13 1.47 6.58 4.79
CA LEU A 13 2.80 6.30 4.26
C LEU A 13 3.88 6.51 5.33
N ARG A 14 3.85 7.63 6.05
CA ARG A 14 4.75 7.90 7.18
C ARG A 14 4.66 6.84 8.27
N ARG A 15 3.44 6.41 8.61
CA ARG A 15 3.23 5.35 9.59
C ARG A 15 3.79 4.02 9.12
N THR A 16 3.62 3.70 7.84
CA THR A 16 4.19 2.49 7.23
C THR A 16 5.72 2.52 7.29
N MET A 17 6.33 3.66 6.98
CA MET A 17 7.78 3.86 7.09
C MET A 17 8.27 3.65 8.52
N ALA A 18 7.58 4.23 9.51
CA ALA A 18 7.93 4.07 10.92
C ALA A 18 7.84 2.61 11.41
N ILE A 19 6.82 1.86 10.97
CA ILE A 19 6.64 0.45 11.36
C ILE A 19 7.67 -0.46 10.69
N SER A 20 7.98 -0.20 9.42
CA SER A 20 8.90 -1.03 8.63
C SER A 20 10.37 -0.66 8.77
N GLY A 21 10.67 0.52 9.33
CA GLY A 21 12.05 1.02 9.53
C GLY A 21 12.73 1.49 8.24
N VAL A 22 11.97 1.74 7.16
CA VAL A 22 12.52 2.23 5.90
C VAL A 22 12.59 3.76 5.87
N TYR A 23 13.58 4.29 5.15
CA TYR A 23 13.90 5.71 5.14
C TYR A 23 13.32 6.47 3.94
N THR A 24 12.82 5.76 2.93
CA THR A 24 12.25 6.38 1.72
C THR A 24 10.82 5.89 1.46
N GLU A 25 10.01 6.77 0.88
CA GLU A 25 8.64 6.46 0.45
C GLU A 25 8.62 5.33 -0.59
N GLN A 26 9.59 5.34 -1.50
CA GLN A 26 9.74 4.31 -2.53
C GLN A 26 10.02 2.94 -1.91
N ASP A 27 10.86 2.86 -0.88
CA ASP A 27 11.14 1.60 -0.19
C ASP A 27 9.92 1.08 0.56
N ALA A 28 9.14 1.96 1.18
CA ALA A 28 7.88 1.60 1.83
C ALA A 28 6.87 1.01 0.83
N VAL A 29 6.67 1.68 -0.31
CA VAL A 29 5.76 1.21 -1.37
C VAL A 29 6.25 -0.12 -1.95
N ASN A 30 7.55 -0.23 -2.25
CA ASN A 30 8.13 -1.46 -2.77
C ASN A 30 7.99 -2.63 -1.79
N LEU A 31 8.20 -2.38 -0.49
CA LEU A 31 8.03 -3.39 0.55
C LEU A 31 6.56 -3.83 0.66
N ALA A 32 5.62 -2.89 0.66
CA ALA A 32 4.20 -3.18 0.70
C ALA A 32 3.74 -4.00 -0.51
N LEU A 33 4.22 -3.67 -1.73
CA LEU A 33 3.91 -4.42 -2.94
C LEU A 33 4.47 -5.85 -2.90
N ARG A 34 5.69 -6.04 -2.38
CA ARG A 34 6.29 -7.38 -2.20
C ARG A 34 5.50 -8.19 -1.19
N PHE A 35 5.12 -7.57 -0.07
CA PHE A 35 4.30 -8.22 0.95
C PHE A 35 2.95 -8.66 0.37
N PHE A 36 2.26 -7.75 -0.32
CA PHE A 36 0.99 -8.06 -1.00
C PHE A 36 1.15 -9.21 -1.97
N SER A 37 2.14 -9.15 -2.88
CA SER A 37 2.39 -10.22 -3.86
C SER A 37 2.65 -11.59 -3.21
N ALA A 38 3.36 -11.61 -2.07
CA ALA A 38 3.66 -12.85 -1.35
C ALA A 38 2.46 -13.46 -0.61
N HIS A 39 1.45 -12.66 -0.25
CA HIS A 39 0.31 -13.09 0.56
C HIS A 39 -1.01 -13.11 -0.20
N ALA A 40 -1.09 -12.43 -1.35
CA ALA A 40 -2.30 -12.36 -2.15
C ALA A 40 -2.63 -13.74 -2.72
N THR A 41 -3.78 -14.26 -2.32
CA THR A 41 -4.34 -15.50 -2.88
C THR A 41 -5.12 -15.20 -4.16
N ALA A 42 -5.24 -16.17 -5.08
CA ALA A 42 -6.01 -15.97 -6.30
C ALA A 42 -7.48 -15.57 -6.03
N GLU A 43 -8.05 -16.03 -4.91
CA GLU A 43 -9.40 -15.68 -4.47
C GLU A 43 -9.53 -14.21 -4.02
N GLU A 44 -8.47 -13.57 -3.54
CA GLU A 44 -8.47 -12.15 -3.16
C GLU A 44 -8.55 -11.21 -4.37
N PHE A 45 -8.06 -11.64 -5.53
CA PHE A 45 -8.18 -10.87 -6.76
C PHE A 45 -9.58 -10.94 -7.38
N ASP A 46 -10.37 -11.97 -7.04
CA ASP A 46 -11.74 -12.14 -7.51
C ASP A 46 -12.76 -11.40 -6.63
N ARG A 47 -12.34 -10.96 -5.43
CA ARG A 47 -13.17 -10.10 -4.58
C ARG A 47 -13.00 -8.64 -4.98
N PRO A 48 -14.10 -7.89 -5.18
CA PRO A 48 -14.00 -6.45 -5.37
C PRO A 48 -13.33 -5.84 -4.14
N PHE A 49 -12.27 -5.03 -4.36
CA PHE A 49 -11.61 -4.29 -3.29
C PHE A 49 -12.68 -3.52 -2.51
N PRO A 50 -12.80 -3.71 -1.18
CA PRO A 50 -13.77 -2.97 -0.41
C PRO A 50 -13.38 -1.51 -0.44
N THR A 51 -14.07 -0.73 -1.27
CA THR A 51 -14.06 0.73 -1.20
C THR A 51 -14.67 1.08 0.14
N ARG A 52 -13.82 1.30 1.16
CA ARG A 52 -14.27 1.89 2.40
C ARG A 52 -14.67 3.33 2.05
N THR A 53 -15.95 3.52 1.72
CA THR A 53 -16.55 4.84 1.64
C THR A 53 -16.29 5.52 2.96
N ALA A 54 -15.47 6.58 2.95
CA ALA A 54 -15.34 7.49 4.07
C ALA A 54 -16.75 8.05 4.33
N THR A 55 -17.45 7.50 5.31
CA THR A 55 -18.64 8.13 5.87
C THR A 55 -18.16 9.40 6.55
N ALA A 56 -18.26 10.52 5.85
CA ALA A 56 -18.18 11.84 6.45
C ALA A 56 -19.24 11.93 7.55
N SER A 57 -18.81 12.19 8.78
CA SER A 57 -19.65 12.61 9.90
C SER A 57 -19.40 14.10 10.15
#